data_AF-A0A8J8J6S1-F1
#
_entry.id   AF-A0A8J8J6S1-F1
#
_cell.length_a   1.000
_cell.length_b   1.000
_cell.length_c   1.000
_cell.angle_alpha   90.00
_cell.angle_beta   90.00
_cell.angle_gamma   90.00
#
_symmetry.space_group_name_H-M   'P 1'
#
loop_
_entity.id
_entity.type
_entity.pdbx_description
1 polymer ?
#
loop_
_entity_poly.entity_id
_entity_poly.type
_entity_poly.pdbx_seq_one_letter_code
_entity_poly.pdbx_strand_id
1 'polypeptide(L)'
;MKKIEAILLVWGVRDEVLEQIPVEGFWLYGEYDFIARVDFASESEMEEFEKALRRLINGNTFKLMPVKLSAVKREVDGEETIALLESVKASAP
;
A
#
# COMPACT_ATOMS: atom_id res chain seq x y z
N MET A 1 -0.48 -21.22 3.41
CA MET A 1 0.27 -20.20 2.66
C MET A 1 0.19 -18.90 3.45
N LYS A 2 1.30 -18.17 3.63
CA LYS A 2 1.27 -16.88 4.32
C LYS A 2 0.79 -15.83 3.31
N LYS A 3 -0.34 -15.19 3.58
CA LYS A 3 -0.78 -14.03 2.80
C LYS A 3 0.16 -12.85 3.10
N ILE A 4 0.48 -12.06 2.08
CA ILE A 4 1.28 -10.84 2.17
C ILE A 4 0.30 -9.68 2.03
N GLU A 5 0.12 -8.94 3.11
CA GLU A 5 -0.61 -7.68 3.08
C GLU A 5 0.35 -6.57 2.64
N ALA A 6 -0.13 -5.63 1.82
CA ALA A 6 0.66 -4.48 1.38
C ALA A 6 -0.20 -3.22 1.29
N ILE A 7 0.46 -2.07 1.45
CA ILE A 7 -0.13 -0.75 1.16
C ILE A 7 0.39 -0.28 -0.19
N LEU A 8 -0.53 0.05 -1.09
CA LEU A 8 -0.27 0.79 -2.33
C LEU A 8 -0.53 2.28 -2.09
N LEU A 9 0.47 3.11 -2.41
CA LEU A 9 0.37 4.57 -2.45
C LEU A 9 0.62 5.05 -3.88
N VAL A 10 -0.16 5.99 -4.36
CA VAL A 10 -0.06 6.55 -5.72
C VAL A 10 -0.15 8.09 -5.66
N TRP A 11 0.65 8.79 -6.48
CA TRP A 11 0.72 10.25 -6.54
C TRP A 11 1.10 10.77 -7.93
N GLY A 12 0.63 11.96 -8.31
CA GLY A 12 0.91 12.55 -9.62
C GLY A 12 0.28 11.79 -10.78
N VAL A 13 -0.86 11.13 -10.55
CA VAL A 13 -1.57 10.31 -11.55
C VAL A 13 -2.95 10.89 -11.81
N ARG A 14 -3.32 11.00 -13.09
CA ARG A 14 -4.64 11.52 -13.47
C ARG A 14 -5.74 10.54 -13.07
N ASP A 15 -6.88 11.07 -12.66
CA ASP A 15 -8.10 10.34 -12.24
C ASP A 15 -8.46 9.18 -13.18
N GLU A 16 -8.44 9.42 -14.50
CA GLU A 16 -8.74 8.43 -15.54
C GLU A 16 -7.80 7.21 -15.57
N VAL A 17 -6.59 7.34 -15.01
CA VAL A 17 -5.62 6.24 -14.86
C VAL A 17 -5.81 5.58 -13.49
N LEU A 18 -6.14 6.33 -12.44
CA LEU A 18 -6.45 5.79 -11.11
C LEU A 18 -7.65 4.85 -11.16
N GLU A 19 -8.69 5.19 -11.93
CA GLU A 19 -9.87 4.34 -12.16
C GLU A 19 -9.54 3.00 -12.83
N GLN A 20 -8.40 2.88 -13.49
CA GLN A 20 -7.97 1.64 -14.15
C GLN A 20 -7.17 0.72 -13.22
N ILE A 21 -6.80 1.17 -12.02
CA ILE A 21 -6.06 0.34 -11.08
C ILE A 21 -7.02 -0.73 -10.55
N PRO A 22 -6.70 -2.03 -10.69
CA PRO A 22 -7.61 -3.12 -10.35
C PRO A 22 -7.63 -3.42 -8.84
N VAL A 23 -7.70 -2.39 -8.00
CA VAL A 23 -7.80 -2.52 -6.54
C VAL A 23 -8.75 -1.48 -5.97
N GLU A 24 -9.50 -1.86 -4.95
CA GLU A 24 -10.33 -0.92 -4.21
C GLU A 24 -9.49 -0.15 -3.18
N GLY A 25 -9.73 1.15 -3.09
CA GLY A 25 -8.98 2.04 -2.20
C GLY A 25 -9.68 3.36 -1.96
N PHE A 26 -8.96 4.27 -1.32
CA PHE A 26 -9.44 5.60 -0.97
C PHE A 26 -8.71 6.64 -1.81
N TRP A 27 -9.48 7.58 -2.34
CA TRP A 27 -8.94 8.79 -2.94
C TRP A 27 -8.41 9.70 -1.84
N LEU A 28 -7.24 10.28 -2.08
CA LEU A 28 -6.60 11.21 -1.17
C LEU A 28 -6.57 12.60 -1.79
N TYR A 29 -6.69 13.63 -0.95
CA TYR A 29 -6.58 15.02 -1.36
C TYR A 29 -5.31 15.59 -0.71
N GLY A 30 -4.24 15.78 -1.50
CA GLY A 30 -2.96 16.29 -1.00
C GLY A 30 -1.76 15.83 -1.83
N GLU A 31 -0.70 15.36 -1.16
CA GLU A 31 0.52 14.83 -1.81
C GLU A 31 0.28 13.51 -2.55
N TYR A 32 -0.72 12.74 -2.12
CA TYR A 32 -1.10 11.46 -2.69
C TYR A 32 -2.49 11.58 -3.31
N ASP A 33 -2.71 10.83 -4.38
CA ASP A 33 -4.00 10.79 -5.07
C ASP A 33 -4.83 9.56 -4.66
N PHE A 34 -4.15 8.45 -4.29
CA PHE A 34 -4.82 7.19 -4.00
C PHE A 34 -4.02 6.32 -3.02
N ILE A 35 -4.74 5.64 -2.13
CA ILE A 35 -4.21 4.62 -1.22
C ILE A 35 -5.10 3.37 -1.24
N ALA A 36 -4.48 2.19 -1.30
CA ALA A 36 -5.20 0.93 -1.18
C ALA A 36 -4.45 -0.06 -0.31
N ARG A 37 -5.21 -0.92 0.38
CA ARG A 37 -4.69 -2.15 0.98
C ARG A 37 -4.88 -3.28 -0.02
N VAL A 38 -3.82 -4.04 -0.28
CA VAL A 38 -3.81 -5.14 -1.25
C VAL A 38 -3.26 -6.39 -0.58
N ASP A 39 -3.92 -7.52 -0.80
CA ASP A 39 -3.48 -8.83 -0.29
C ASP A 39 -2.96 -9.69 -1.43
N PHE A 40 -1.79 -10.30 -1.23
CA PHE A 40 -1.19 -11.24 -2.16
C PHE A 40 -1.06 -12.63 -1.52
N ALA A 41 -1.32 -13.66 -2.31
CA ALA A 41 -1.10 -15.07 -1.96
C ALA A 41 0.38 -15.47 -2.01
N SER A 42 1.23 -14.72 -2.72
CA SER A 42 2.67 -14.99 -2.85
C SER A 42 3.49 -13.75 -3.21
N GLU A 43 4.82 -13.83 -3.01
CA GLU A 43 5.74 -12.78 -3.47
C GLU A 43 5.72 -12.62 -4.99
N SER A 44 5.58 -13.73 -5.74
CA SER A 44 5.49 -13.70 -7.20
C SER A 44 4.28 -12.91 -7.71
N GLU A 45 3.12 -13.07 -7.05
CA GLU A 45 1.91 -12.32 -7.38
C GLU A 45 2.09 -10.81 -7.11
N MET A 46 2.75 -10.45 -6.00
CA MET A 46 3.09 -9.07 -5.68
C MET A 46 4.02 -8.46 -6.74
N GLU A 47 5.04 -9.20 -7.20
CA GLU A 47 5.94 -8.74 -8.27
C GLU A 47 5.22 -8.57 -9.62
N GLU A 48 4.30 -9.46 -9.95
CA GLU A 48 3.48 -9.36 -11.16
C GLU A 48 2.56 -8.14 -11.11
N PHE A 49 1.94 -7.89 -9.95
CA PHE A 49 1.13 -6.70 -9.72
C PHE A 49 1.98 -5.42 -9.84
N GLU A 50 3.18 -5.39 -9.26
CA GLU A 50 4.09 -4.24 -9.39
C GLU A 50 4.49 -3.99 -10.86
N LYS A 51 4.77 -5.04 -11.63
CA LYS A 51 5.05 -4.93 -13.08
C LYS A 51 3.86 -4.39 -13.85
N ALA A 52 2.64 -4.81 -13.50
CA ALA A 52 1.41 -4.29 -14.11
C ALA A 52 1.23 -2.80 -13.79
N LEU A 53 1.41 -2.40 -12.52
CA LEU A 53 1.36 -1.00 -12.09
C LEU A 53 2.39 -0.14 -12.81
N ARG A 54 3.64 -0.61 -12.99
CA ARG A 54 4.68 0.14 -13.75
C ARG A 54 4.32 0.38 -15.20
N ARG A 55 3.47 -0.47 -15.79
CA ARG A 55 2.99 -0.32 -17.18
C ARG A 55 1.78 0.62 -17.26
N LEU A 56 0.90 0.56 -16.26
CA LEU A 56 -0.30 1.39 -16.17
C LEU A 56 0.02 2.82 -15.74
N ILE A 57 0.91 2.95 -14.75
CA ILE A 57 1.25 4.17 -14.07
C ILE A 57 2.75 4.41 -14.26
N ASN A 58 3.10 5.60 -14.74
CA ASN A 58 4.48 5.96 -15.05
C ASN A 58 5.37 5.70 -13.81
N GLY A 59 6.33 4.76 -13.91
CA GLY A 59 6.84 3.97 -12.77
C GLY A 59 7.47 4.67 -11.55
N ASN A 60 7.50 6.00 -11.50
CA ASN A 60 7.97 6.83 -10.38
C ASN A 60 6.84 7.48 -9.56
N THR A 61 5.58 7.09 -9.79
CA THR A 61 4.37 7.71 -9.21
C THR A 61 3.61 6.80 -8.25
N PHE A 62 4.22 5.69 -7.83
CA PHE A 62 3.61 4.79 -6.86
C PHE A 62 4.65 4.12 -5.96
N LYS A 63 4.17 3.61 -4.81
CA LYS A 63 4.95 2.81 -3.86
C LYS A 63 4.10 1.65 -3.35
N LEU A 64 4.63 0.44 -3.46
CA LEU A 64 4.03 -0.77 -2.89
C LEU A 64 4.85 -1.20 -1.68
N MET A 65 4.22 -1.24 -0.50
CA MET A 65 4.90 -1.50 0.76
C MET A 65 4.30 -2.73 1.45
N PRO A 66 5.02 -3.86 1.52
CA PRO A 66 4.53 -5.01 2.26
C PRO A 66 4.46 -4.69 3.75
N VAL A 67 3.30 -4.96 4.36
CA VAL A 67 3.05 -4.84 5.79
C VAL A 67 3.63 -6.06 6.47
N LYS A 68 4.77 -5.89 7.14
CA LYS A 68 5.26 -6.87 8.10
C LYS A 68 4.48 -6.67 9.40
N LEU A 69 3.44 -7.47 9.62
CA LEU A 69 2.78 -7.59 10.92
C LEU A 69 3.79 -8.10 11.95
N SER A 70 4.56 -7.21 12.56
CA SER A 70 5.16 -7.46 13.87
C SER A 70 4.01 -7.48 14.85
N ALA A 71 3.48 -8.67 15.14
CA ALA A 71 2.34 -8.86 16.01
C ALA A 71 2.60 -8.24 17.39
N VAL A 72 2.11 -7.02 17.62
CA VAL A 72 1.79 -6.54 18.96
C VAL A 72 0.28 -6.56 19.06
N LYS A 73 -0.25 -7.76 19.30
CA LYS A 73 -1.66 -7.97 19.60
C LYS A 73 -1.92 -7.35 20.98
N ARG A 74 -2.42 -6.12 21.03
CA ARG A 74 -3.05 -5.58 22.24
C ARG A 74 -4.55 -5.57 22.00
N GLU A 75 -5.23 -6.56 22.56
CA GLU A 75 -6.68 -6.51 22.76
C GLU A 75 -6.94 -5.42 23.81
N VAL A 76 -7.62 -4.34 23.39
CA VAL A 76 -8.25 -3.39 24.31
C VAL A 76 -9.68 -3.19 23.80
N ASP A 77 -10.65 -3.69 24.57
CA ASP A 77 -12.09 -3.43 24.46
C ASP A 77 -12.78 -3.59 23.10
N GLY A 78 -12.51 -4.70 22.38
CA GLY A 78 -13.41 -5.19 21.33
C GLY A 78 -13.51 -4.34 20.06
N GLU A 79 -12.74 -3.26 19.94
CA GLU A 79 -12.58 -2.49 18.72
C GLU A 79 -11.17 -2.68 18.16
N GLU A 80 -11.09 -3.14 16.91
CA GLU A 80 -9.84 -3.38 16.18
C GLU A 80 -9.14 -2.05 15.87
N THR A 81 -8.38 -1.53 16.83
CA THR A 81 -7.55 -0.35 16.59
C THR A 81 -6.20 -0.79 16.04
N ILE A 82 -5.98 -0.57 14.74
CA ILE A 82 -4.67 -0.79 14.11
C ILE A 82 -3.72 0.30 14.60
N ALA A 83 -2.95 0.01 15.65
CA ALA A 83 -1.89 0.89 16.12
C ALA A 83 -0.71 0.85 15.13
N LEU A 84 -0.71 1.80 14.19
CA LEU A 84 0.39 2.04 13.25
C LEU A 84 1.61 2.56 14.05
N LEU A 85 2.65 1.72 14.23
CA LEU A 85 3.88 2.15 14.90
C LEU A 85 5.02 2.42 13.93
N GLU A 86 5.61 3.60 14.16
CA GLU A 86 6.69 4.27 13.46
C GLU A 86 7.97 3.43 13.34
N SER A 87 8.66 3.59 12.20
CA SER A 87 10.13 3.55 12.10
C SER A 87 10.59 4.10 10.75
N VAL A 88 10.31 5.37 10.46
CA VAL A 88 11.16 6.11 9.52
C VAL A 88 12.20 6.82 10.37
N LYS A 89 13.35 6.15 10.54
CA LYS A 89 14.55 6.74 11.10
C LYS A 89 14.92 7.90 10.19
N ALA A 90 14.50 9.12 10.54
CA ALA A 90 14.97 10.35 9.93
C ALA A 90 16.48 10.43 10.21
N SER A 91 17.27 9.97 9.25
CA SER A 91 18.70 10.20 9.21
C SER A 91 18.92 11.27 8.15
N ALA A 92 18.95 12.52 8.59
CA ALA A 92 19.63 13.59 7.87
C ALA A 92 20.84 14.03 8.72
N PRO A 93 21.97 14.35 8.08
CA PRO A 93 23.23 14.72 8.75
C PRO A 93 23.16 16.04 9.52
#